data_AF-A0A3D0TM19-F1
#
_entry.id   AF-A0A3D0TM19-F1
#
_cell.length_a   1.000
_cell.length_b   1.000
_cell.length_c   1.000
_cell.angle_alpha   90.00
_cell.angle_beta   90.00
_cell.angle_gamma   90.00
#
_symmetry.space_group_name_H-M   'P 1'
#
loop_
_entity.id
_entity.type
_entity.pdbx_description
1 polymer ?
#
loop_
_entity_poly.entity_id
_entity_poly.type
_entity_poly.pdbx_seq_one_letter_code
_entity_poly.pdbx_strand_id
1 'polypeptide(L)'
;RDLKSIFSGTVTSGAGEEWGPGAVVDVVRKALPRNGVATVDSGAHRILLSQMWECYEARSLLQSSGLCTMGCAVPLAMGFRLAAQSGMSGANRPAPDVPAVVAFVGDAGMEMVLGELATLRDLKLPVVIVVFIDESLALIELKQR
;
A
#
# COMPACT_ATOMS: atom_id res chain seq x y z
N ARG A 1 -22.08 -5.68 12.90
CA ARG A 1 -21.79 -4.24 12.72
C ARG A 1 -21.44 -4.02 11.25
N ASP A 2 -21.87 -2.91 10.68
CA ASP A 2 -21.82 -2.63 9.23
C ASP A 2 -20.38 -2.33 8.75
N LEU A 3 -20.03 -2.61 7.48
CA LEU A 3 -18.66 -2.44 6.94
C LEU A 3 -18.15 -0.99 7.12
N LYS A 4 -19.08 -0.02 7.13
CA LYS A 4 -18.81 1.39 7.40
C LYS A 4 -18.19 1.65 8.77
N SER A 5 -18.48 0.83 9.79
CA SER A 5 -17.93 1.05 11.13
C SER A 5 -16.44 0.71 11.22
N ILE A 6 -15.90 -0.08 10.29
CA ILE A 6 -14.47 -0.43 10.24
C ILE A 6 -13.63 0.78 9.80
N PHE A 7 -14.19 1.66 8.97
CA PHE A 7 -13.51 2.84 8.42
C PHE A 7 -13.99 4.17 9.01
N SER A 8 -14.85 4.11 10.03
CA SER A 8 -15.47 5.27 10.69
C SER A 8 -14.53 5.99 11.68
N GLY A 9 -13.30 5.52 11.86
CA GLY A 9 -12.33 6.16 12.74
C GLY A 9 -11.79 7.43 12.10
N THR A 10 -12.42 8.57 12.38
CA THR A 10 -11.86 9.88 12.06
C THR A 10 -11.23 10.49 13.32
N VAL A 11 -9.97 10.88 13.22
CA VAL A 11 -9.21 11.58 14.24
C VAL A 11 -9.10 13.03 13.79
N THR A 12 -9.42 13.99 14.67
CA THR A 12 -9.16 15.39 14.39
C THR A 12 -7.65 15.65 14.44
N SER A 13 -7.07 16.07 13.32
CA SER A 13 -5.67 16.47 13.28
C SER A 13 -5.44 17.68 14.19
N GLY A 14 -4.19 17.97 14.55
CA GLY A 14 -3.85 19.19 15.30
C GLY A 14 -4.24 20.50 14.58
N ALA A 15 -4.62 20.41 13.30
CA ALA A 15 -5.14 21.50 12.48
C ALA A 15 -6.68 21.53 12.37
N GLY A 16 -7.41 20.63 13.04
CA GLY A 16 -8.88 20.59 13.05
C GLY A 16 -9.53 19.89 11.85
N GLU A 17 -8.75 19.21 10.99
CA GLU A 17 -9.27 18.39 9.90
C GLU A 17 -9.67 17.00 10.38
N GLU A 18 -10.81 16.49 9.90
CA GLU A 18 -11.22 15.09 10.04
C GLU A 18 -10.25 14.21 9.23
N TRP A 19 -9.33 13.53 9.93
CA TRP A 19 -8.31 12.66 9.35
C TRP A 19 -8.60 11.20 9.66
N GLY A 20 -8.79 10.37 8.63
CA GLY A 20 -9.07 8.94 8.78
C GLY A 20 -8.37 8.12 7.69
N PRO A 21 -8.47 6.79 7.71
CA PRO A 21 -7.78 5.93 6.74
C PRO A 21 -8.18 6.24 5.29
N GLY A 22 -9.42 6.70 5.07
CA GLY A 22 -9.87 7.14 3.74
C GLY A 22 -9.18 8.41 3.26
N ALA A 23 -8.98 9.38 4.16
CA ALA A 23 -8.24 10.62 3.85
C ALA A 23 -6.79 10.31 3.46
N VAL A 24 -6.15 9.35 4.14
CA VAL A 24 -4.80 8.88 3.79
C VAL A 24 -4.77 8.33 2.35
N VAL A 25 -5.71 7.45 1.99
CA VAL A 25 -5.77 6.87 0.64
C VAL A 25 -5.98 7.95 -0.43
N ASP A 26 -6.90 8.88 -0.18
CA ASP A 26 -7.20 10.01 -1.09
C ASP A 26 -5.99 10.93 -1.29
N VAL A 27 -5.35 11.36 -0.20
CA VAL A 27 -4.16 12.21 -0.25
C VAL A 27 -3.01 11.52 -0.99
N VAL A 28 -2.76 10.24 -0.71
CA VAL A 28 -1.71 9.48 -1.40
C VAL A 28 -2.04 9.35 -2.89
N ARG A 29 -3.30 9.08 -3.27
CA ARG A 29 -3.68 8.97 -4.69
C ARG A 29 -3.51 10.30 -5.43
N LYS A 30 -3.86 11.43 -4.80
CA LYS A 30 -3.67 12.79 -5.34
C LYS A 30 -2.20 13.17 -5.49
N ALA A 31 -1.35 12.75 -4.54
CA ALA A 31 0.08 13.02 -4.56
C ALA A 31 0.86 12.10 -5.52
N LEU A 32 0.40 10.86 -5.69
CA LEU A 32 1.07 9.88 -6.55
C LEU A 32 0.81 10.20 -8.04
N PRO A 33 1.85 10.28 -8.89
CA PRO A 33 1.69 10.48 -10.33
C PRO A 33 0.74 9.46 -10.96
N ARG A 34 0.09 9.82 -12.08
CA ARG A 34 -0.87 8.94 -12.77
C ARG A 34 -0.26 7.61 -13.20
N ASN A 35 1.01 7.62 -13.63
CA ASN A 35 1.75 6.42 -13.99
C ASN A 35 2.32 5.65 -12.77
N GLY A 36 2.12 6.17 -11.55
CA GLY A 36 2.58 5.58 -10.30
C GLY A 36 1.90 4.27 -9.97
N VAL A 37 2.63 3.41 -9.26
CA VAL A 37 2.19 2.05 -8.92
C VAL A 37 1.94 1.96 -7.42
N ALA A 38 0.82 1.34 -7.06
CA ALA A 38 0.53 0.93 -5.69
C ALA A 38 0.73 -0.58 -5.54
N THR A 39 1.26 -0.98 -4.40
CA THR A 39 1.14 -2.34 -3.90
C THR A 39 0.31 -2.32 -2.62
N VAL A 40 -0.49 -3.35 -2.38
CA VAL A 40 -1.36 -3.40 -1.21
C VAL A 40 -1.31 -4.77 -0.56
N ASP A 41 -1.23 -4.74 0.76
CA ASP A 41 -1.15 -5.93 1.59
C ASP A 41 -2.54 -6.51 1.86
N SER A 42 -2.61 -7.68 2.49
CA SER A 42 -3.87 -8.27 2.91
C SER A 42 -4.31 -7.71 4.26
N GLY A 43 -5.52 -7.15 4.34
CA GLY A 43 -6.08 -6.62 5.58
C GLY A 43 -7.31 -5.75 5.36
N ALA A 44 -7.80 -5.09 6.42
CA ALA A 44 -8.93 -4.15 6.34
C ALA A 44 -8.62 -2.98 5.41
N HIS A 45 -7.39 -2.46 5.46
CA HIS A 45 -6.92 -1.39 4.59
C HIS A 45 -7.06 -1.73 3.09
N ARG A 46 -6.92 -3.01 2.70
CA ARG A 46 -7.14 -3.46 1.31
C ARG A 46 -8.58 -3.26 0.85
N ILE A 47 -9.54 -3.53 1.74
CA ILE A 47 -10.96 -3.37 1.44
C ILE A 47 -11.27 -1.90 1.19
N LEU A 48 -10.81 -1.00 2.07
CA LEU A 48 -10.96 0.44 1.88
C LEU A 48 -10.30 0.92 0.58
N LEU A 49 -9.04 0.54 0.39
CA LEU A 49 -8.27 0.93 -0.78
C LEU A 49 -8.98 0.46 -2.07
N SER A 50 -9.55 -0.75 -2.09
CA SER A 50 -10.28 -1.27 -3.26
C SER A 50 -11.53 -0.44 -3.63
N GLN A 51 -12.12 0.27 -2.68
CA GLN A 51 -13.29 1.12 -2.91
C GLN A 51 -12.91 2.52 -3.39
N MET A 52 -11.68 2.97 -3.10
CA MET A 52 -11.24 4.35 -3.33
C MET A 52 -10.16 4.49 -4.41
N TRP A 53 -9.36 3.45 -4.65
CA TRP A 53 -8.16 3.55 -5.47
C TRP A 53 -8.47 3.47 -6.96
N GLU A 54 -8.20 4.56 -7.67
CA GLU A 54 -8.29 4.61 -9.13
C GLU A 54 -6.95 4.20 -9.77
N CYS A 55 -7.03 3.29 -10.75
CA CYS A 55 -5.90 2.88 -11.57
C CYS A 55 -5.99 3.54 -12.94
N TYR A 56 -4.92 4.24 -13.35
CA TYR A 56 -4.86 4.90 -14.65
C TYR A 56 -4.12 4.08 -15.72
N GLU A 57 -3.39 3.03 -15.30
CA GLU A 57 -2.55 2.21 -16.18
C GLU A 57 -2.71 0.72 -15.84
N ALA A 58 -2.47 -0.14 -16.82
CA ALA A 58 -2.43 -1.58 -16.58
C ALA A 58 -1.28 -1.92 -15.61
N ARG A 59 -1.53 -2.83 -14.66
CA ARG A 59 -0.56 -3.28 -13.64
C ARG A 59 -0.06 -2.15 -12.72
N SER A 60 -0.87 -1.10 -12.50
CA SER A 60 -0.57 -0.03 -11.54
C SER A 60 -1.06 -0.30 -10.11
N LEU A 61 -1.70 -1.44 -9.87
CA LEU A 61 -2.06 -1.93 -8.54
C LEU A 61 -1.69 -3.42 -8.43
N LEU A 62 -0.79 -3.76 -7.51
CA LEU A 62 -0.28 -5.12 -7.32
C LEU A 62 -0.67 -5.64 -5.92
N GLN A 63 -1.20 -6.85 -5.84
CA GLN A 63 -1.67 -7.44 -4.58
C GLN A 63 -1.72 -8.98 -4.64
N SER A 64 -1.67 -9.62 -3.46
CA SER A 64 -2.01 -11.04 -3.31
C SER A 64 -3.53 -11.19 -3.18
N SER A 65 -4.23 -11.46 -4.29
CA SER A 65 -5.70 -11.60 -4.30
C SER A 65 -6.20 -13.02 -4.05
N GLY A 66 -5.46 -14.03 -4.51
CA GLY A 66 -5.84 -15.44 -4.36
C GLY A 66 -5.55 -15.96 -2.95
N LEU A 67 -4.27 -16.05 -2.58
CA LEU A 67 -3.85 -16.55 -1.26
C LEU A 67 -4.11 -15.55 -0.13
N CYS A 68 -4.22 -14.25 -0.44
CA CYS A 68 -4.37 -13.17 0.55
C CYS A 68 -3.21 -13.16 1.57
N THR A 69 -1.99 -13.22 1.05
CA THR A 69 -0.74 -13.17 1.84
C THR A 69 -0.60 -11.81 2.54
N MET A 70 -0.33 -11.82 3.85
CA MET A 70 0.08 -10.64 4.62
C MET A 70 1.60 -10.39 4.46
N GLY A 71 2.03 -9.16 4.66
CA GLY A 71 3.42 -8.70 4.43
C GLY A 71 3.82 -8.61 2.96
N CYS A 72 2.91 -8.78 1.99
CA CYS A 72 3.29 -8.91 0.59
C CYS A 72 3.54 -7.57 -0.13
N ALA A 73 3.00 -6.46 0.39
CA ALA A 73 3.07 -5.16 -0.29
C ALA A 73 4.50 -4.67 -0.51
N VAL A 74 5.35 -4.72 0.52
CA VAL A 74 6.73 -4.21 0.45
C VAL A 74 7.59 -5.04 -0.52
N PRO A 75 7.63 -6.39 -0.44
CA PRO A 75 8.33 -7.21 -1.43
C PRO A 75 7.83 -7.03 -2.86
N LEU A 76 6.51 -6.88 -3.06
CA LEU A 76 5.95 -6.61 -4.39
C LEU A 76 6.42 -5.26 -4.95
N ALA A 77 6.48 -4.23 -4.10
CA ALA A 77 6.98 -2.91 -4.49
C ALA A 77 8.46 -2.96 -4.88
N MET A 78 9.27 -3.67 -4.08
CA MET A 78 10.69 -3.91 -4.37
C MET A 78 10.87 -4.63 -5.70
N GLY A 79 10.15 -5.74 -5.92
CA GLY A 79 10.20 -6.51 -7.14
C GLY A 79 9.83 -5.67 -8.37
N PHE A 80 8.80 -4.83 -8.28
CA PHE A 80 8.45 -3.90 -9.35
C PHE A 80 9.58 -2.91 -9.63
N ARG A 81 10.18 -2.29 -8.58
CA ARG A 81 11.28 -1.34 -8.77
C ARG A 81 12.49 -2.01 -9.43
N LEU A 82 12.85 -3.21 -9.00
CA LEU A 82 13.96 -3.98 -9.57
C LEU A 82 13.71 -4.32 -11.04
N ALA A 83 12.53 -4.84 -11.37
CA ALA A 83 12.17 -5.19 -12.74
C ALA A 83 12.12 -3.96 -13.67
N ALA A 84 11.67 -2.82 -13.14
CA ALA A 84 11.65 -1.56 -13.88
C ALA A 84 13.04 -0.96 -14.08
N GLN A 85 13.97 -1.16 -13.15
CA GLN A 85 15.36 -0.71 -13.27
C GLN A 85 16.21 -1.61 -14.18
N SER A 86 15.96 -2.93 -14.19
CA SER A 86 16.75 -3.89 -14.96
C SER A 86 16.39 -3.96 -16.45
N GLY A 87 15.37 -3.23 -16.90
CA GLY A 87 14.87 -3.29 -18.27
C GLY A 87 14.11 -4.60 -18.60
N MET A 88 13.88 -5.47 -17.61
CA MET A 88 13.09 -6.71 -17.78
C MET A 88 11.58 -6.46 -17.85
N SER A 89 11.12 -5.28 -17.41
CA SER A 89 9.79 -4.80 -17.79
C SER A 89 9.79 -4.59 -19.30
N GLY A 90 8.92 -5.27 -20.06
CA GLY A 90 8.80 -5.13 -21.52
C GLY A 90 8.54 -3.69 -22.03
N ALA A 91 8.51 -2.70 -21.14
CA ALA A 91 8.68 -1.30 -21.43
C ALA A 91 10.16 -0.92 -21.19
N ASN A 92 10.94 -0.81 -22.27
CA ASN A 92 12.31 -0.29 -22.29
C ASN A 92 12.30 1.19 -21.87
N ARG A 93 12.13 1.46 -20.57
CA ARG A 93 12.01 2.82 -20.03
C ARG A 93 13.36 3.29 -19.52
N PRO A 94 13.85 4.46 -19.97
CA PRO A 94 15.04 5.06 -19.39
C PRO A 94 14.81 5.30 -17.89
N ALA A 95 15.87 5.21 -17.09
CA ALA A 95 15.85 5.42 -15.64
C ALA A 95 14.99 6.61 -15.13
N PRO A 96 14.91 7.77 -15.79
CA PRO A 96 14.03 8.87 -15.38
C PRO A 96 12.52 8.60 -15.50
N ASP A 97 12.07 7.58 -16.23
CA ASP A 97 10.65 7.32 -16.50
C ASP A 97 10.08 6.16 -15.66
N VAL A 98 10.85 5.71 -14.65
CA VAL A 98 10.42 4.64 -13.76
C VAL A 98 9.35 5.17 -12.79
N PRO A 99 8.17 4.54 -12.70
CA PRO A 99 7.10 5.01 -11.84
C PRO A 99 7.50 5.13 -10.38
N ALA A 100 6.95 6.15 -9.71
CA ALA A 100 6.90 6.18 -8.26
C ALA A 100 6.08 4.98 -7.74
N VAL A 101 6.54 4.37 -6.66
CA VAL A 101 5.89 3.20 -6.05
C VAL A 101 5.53 3.48 -4.61
N VAL A 102 4.29 3.18 -4.24
CA VAL A 102 3.79 3.22 -2.86
C VAL A 102 3.32 1.84 -2.42
N ALA A 103 3.69 1.43 -1.22
CA ALA A 103 3.24 0.20 -0.59
C ALA A 103 2.28 0.54 0.56
N PHE A 104 1.05 0.04 0.48
CA PHE A 104 0.05 0.13 1.54
C PHE A 104 0.05 -1.16 2.34
N VAL A 105 0.27 -1.04 3.64
CA VAL A 105 0.52 -2.16 4.54
C VAL A 105 -0.20 -1.91 5.86
N GLY A 106 -0.69 -2.96 6.51
CA GLY A 106 -1.15 -2.89 7.91
C GLY A 106 0.03 -3.08 8.87
N ASP A 107 -0.07 -2.58 10.09
CA ASP A 107 0.93 -2.75 11.16
C ASP A 107 1.44 -4.20 11.31
N ALA A 108 0.56 -5.19 11.49
CA ALA A 108 0.94 -6.59 11.61
C ALA A 108 1.61 -7.14 10.33
N GLY A 109 1.18 -6.67 9.16
CA GLY A 109 1.80 -7.00 7.88
C GLY A 109 3.22 -6.43 7.77
N MET A 110 3.44 -5.21 8.29
CA MET A 110 4.76 -4.59 8.35
C MET A 110 5.68 -5.38 9.27
N GLU A 111 5.21 -5.76 10.45
CA GLU A 111 5.98 -6.52 11.44
C GLU A 111 6.52 -7.84 10.87
N MET A 112 5.73 -8.53 10.03
CA MET A 112 6.16 -9.76 9.35
C MET A 112 7.37 -9.55 8.42
N VAL A 113 7.55 -8.34 7.87
CA VAL A 113 8.57 -8.04 6.84
C VAL A 113 9.46 -6.85 7.19
N LEU A 114 9.57 -6.47 8.47
CA LEU A 114 10.42 -5.34 8.91
C LEU A 114 11.89 -5.49 8.46
N GLY A 115 12.37 -6.73 8.33
CA GLY A 115 13.71 -7.01 7.81
C GLY A 115 13.97 -6.47 6.40
N GLU A 116 12.93 -6.32 5.56
CA GLU A 116 13.07 -5.84 4.19
C GLU A 116 13.45 -4.36 4.10
N LEU A 117 13.32 -3.59 5.19
CA LEU A 117 13.83 -2.21 5.24
C LEU A 117 15.35 -2.16 5.05
N ALA A 118 16.09 -3.17 5.54
CA ALA A 118 17.53 -3.28 5.29
C ALA A 118 17.81 -3.55 3.81
N THR A 119 17.04 -4.43 3.18
CA THR A 119 17.15 -4.72 1.74
C THR A 119 16.84 -3.49 0.89
N LEU A 120 15.78 -2.73 1.21
CA LEU A 120 15.43 -1.48 0.54
C LEU A 120 16.58 -0.46 0.58
N ARG A 121 17.22 -0.31 1.74
CA ARG A 121 18.40 0.54 1.94
C ARG A 121 19.57 0.06 1.08
N ASP A 122 19.91 -1.22 1.18
CA ASP A 122 21.11 -1.79 0.55
C ASP A 122 21.00 -1.75 -0.99
N LEU A 123 19.81 -2.01 -1.52
CA LEU A 123 19.52 -1.95 -2.95
C LEU A 123 19.16 -0.52 -3.43
N LYS A 124 19.07 0.45 -2.53
CA LYS A 124 18.69 1.85 -2.83
C LYS A 124 17.40 1.95 -3.64
N LEU A 125 16.41 1.15 -3.29
CA LEU A 125 15.11 1.13 -3.98
C LEU A 125 14.19 2.18 -3.35
N PRO A 126 13.82 3.25 -4.08
CA PRO A 126 12.90 4.23 -3.54
C PRO A 126 11.47 3.67 -3.59
N VAL A 127 10.94 3.38 -2.40
CA VAL A 127 9.56 2.94 -2.16
C VAL A 127 9.00 3.78 -1.02
N VAL A 128 7.82 4.37 -1.23
CA VAL A 128 7.07 5.02 -0.15
C VAL A 128 6.25 3.94 0.56
N ILE A 129 6.36 3.83 1.88
CA ILE A 129 5.60 2.85 2.67
C ILE A 129 4.57 3.62 3.51
N VAL A 130 3.30 3.24 3.36
CA VAL A 130 2.17 3.78 4.13
C VAL A 130 1.66 2.66 5.01
N VAL A 131 1.87 2.80 6.32
CA VAL A 131 1.44 1.82 7.32
C VAL A 131 0.16 2.30 7.97
N PHE A 132 -0.91 1.51 7.89
CA PHE A 132 -2.13 1.69 8.66
C PHE A 132 -1.95 1.03 10.02
N ILE A 133 -1.99 1.84 11.07
CA ILE A 133 -1.85 1.39 12.45
C ILE A 133 -3.25 1.44 13.08
N ASP A 134 -3.82 0.27 13.35
CA ASP A 134 -5.09 0.13 14.06
C ASP A 134 -4.93 -0.68 15.37
N GLU A 135 -3.71 -1.15 15.68
CA GLU A 135 -3.36 -1.97 16.86
C GLU A 135 -4.25 -3.24 16.98
N SER A 136 -4.85 -3.68 15.88
CA SER A 136 -5.89 -4.70 15.89
C SER A 136 -5.89 -5.52 14.60
N LEU A 137 -6.09 -6.82 14.74
CA LEU A 137 -6.43 -7.66 13.59
C LEU A 137 -7.92 -7.53 13.30
N ALA A 138 -8.36 -6.34 12.89
CA ALA A 138 -9.78 -5.93 12.88
C ALA A 138 -10.71 -6.92 12.15
N LEU A 139 -10.24 -7.56 11.06
CA LEU A 139 -11.02 -8.57 10.33
C LEU A 139 -11.09 -9.93 11.05
N ILE A 140 -10.06 -10.29 11.82
CA ILE A 140 -10.02 -11.51 12.63
C ILE A 140 -10.91 -11.33 13.86
N GLU A 141 -10.77 -10.20 14.55
CA GLU A 141 -11.63 -9.87 15.69
C GLU A 141 -13.12 -9.85 15.32
N LEU A 142 -13.45 -9.38 14.11
CA LEU A 142 -14.83 -9.34 13.64
C LEU A 142 -15.40 -10.73 13.33
N LYS A 143 -14.56 -11.71 12.99
CA LYS A 143 -14.96 -13.10 12.70
C LYS A 143 -14.94 -14.01 13.93
N GLN A 144 -14.24 -13.64 15.00
CA GLN A 144 -14.17 -14.40 16.25
C GLN A 144 -15.31 -14.07 17.23
N ARG A 145 -16.25 -13.20 16.83
CA ARG A 145 -17.49 -12.90 17.55
C ARG A 145 -18.68 -13.57 16.87
#